data_AF-A0A9C9VLM1-F1
#
_entry.id   AF-A0A9C9VLM1-F1
#
_cell.length_a   1.000
_cell.length_b   1.000
_cell.length_c   1.000
_cell.angle_alpha   90.00
_cell.angle_beta   90.00
_cell.angle_gamma   90.00
#
_symmetry.space_group_name_H-M   'P 1'
#
loop_
_entity.id
_entity.type
_entity.pdbx_description
1 polymer ?
#
loop_
_entity_poly.entity_id
_entity_poly.type
_entity_poly.pdbx_seq_one_letter_code
_entity_poly.pdbx_strand_id
1 'polypeptide(L)' 'MEDKISRVTIHGFMAKYYDTILNLITFGKYPGLLNKAIEIMNLKSDEKILDIGAGSGRNACLMHNYLNDNGEI' A
#
# COMPACT_ATOMS: atom_id res chain seq x y z
N MET A 1 2.54 -22.73 23.53
CA MET A 1 3.61 -22.05 22.79
C MET A 1 3.00 -20.74 22.34
N GLU A 2 3.31 -19.65 23.04
CA GLU A 2 2.69 -18.35 22.83
C GLU A 2 3.41 -17.72 21.63
N ASP A 3 2.76 -17.75 20.46
CA ASP A 3 3.30 -17.09 19.28
C ASP A 3 3.40 -15.60 19.58
N LYS A 4 4.64 -15.10 19.53
CA LYS A 4 5.00 -13.70 19.77
C LYS A 4 4.59 -12.87 18.55
N ILE A 5 3.28 -12.74 18.34
CA ILE A 5 2.71 -12.03 17.19
C ILE A 5 2.90 -10.53 17.40
N SER A 6 3.58 -9.87 16.46
CA SER A 6 3.68 -8.41 16.42
C SER A 6 2.28 -7.79 16.46
N ARG A 7 2.04 -6.81 17.35
CA ARG A 7 0.76 -6.08 17.47
C ARG A 7 0.30 -5.40 16.17
N VAL A 8 1.17 -5.32 15.17
CA VAL A 8 0.97 -4.58 13.92
C VAL A 8 0.51 -5.51 12.77
N THR A 9 0.66 -6.83 12.91
CA THR A 9 0.37 -7.77 11.83
C THR A 9 -1.06 -8.30 11.90
N ILE A 10 -1.84 -8.03 10.87
CA ILE A 10 -3.18 -8.60 10.66
C ILE A 10 -3.08 -9.99 10.00
N HIS A 11 -3.96 -10.92 10.39
CA HIS A 11 -3.92 -12.32 9.96
C HIS A 11 -5.27 -12.82 9.43
N GLY A 12 -5.23 -13.94 8.72
CA GLY A 12 -6.42 -14.70 8.32
C GLY A 12 -7.31 -13.95 7.33
N PHE A 13 -8.63 -14.09 7.50
CA PHE A 13 -9.63 -13.50 6.61
C PHE A 13 -9.48 -11.98 6.48
N MET A 14 -9.15 -11.29 7.57
CA MET A 14 -8.96 -9.84 7.57
C MET A 14 -7.76 -9.40 6.74
N ALA A 15 -6.67 -10.16 6.75
CA ALA A 15 -5.51 -9.87 5.89
C ALA A 15 -5.83 -10.08 4.41
N LYS A 16 -6.56 -11.17 4.09
CA LYS A 16 -6.94 -11.50 2.71
C LYS A 16 -7.88 -10.47 2.08
N TYR A 17 -8.83 -9.95 2.86
CA TYR A 17 -9.85 -9.01 2.38
C TYR A 17 -9.64 -7.59 2.88
N TYR A 18 -8.44 -7.26 3.35
CA TYR A 18 -8.12 -5.97 3.95
C TYR A 18 -8.55 -4.80 3.04
N ASP A 19 -8.10 -4.81 1.79
CA ASP A 19 -8.43 -3.77 0.82
C ASP A 19 -9.93 -3.71 0.52
N THR A 20 -10.60 -4.85 0.41
CA THR A 20 -12.05 -4.92 0.18
C THR A 20 -12.83 -4.31 1.35
N ILE A 21 -12.43 -4.65 2.58
CA ILE A 21 -13.05 -4.13 3.80
C ILE A 21 -12.80 -2.63 3.90
N LEU A 22 -11.57 -2.16 3.67
CA LEU A 22 -11.25 -0.74 3.68
C LEU A 22 -12.05 0.03 2.63
N ASN A 23 -12.17 -0.50 1.42
CA ASN A 23 -13.01 0.10 0.38
C ASN A 23 -14.47 0.16 0.82
N LEU A 24 -15.00 -0.87 1.48
CA LEU A 24 -16.38 -0.88 1.96
C LEU A 24 -16.61 0.15 3.08
N ILE A 25 -15.80 0.12 4.14
CA ILE A 25 -16.00 1.01 5.30
C ILE A 25 -15.74 2.48 4.97
N THR A 26 -14.90 2.77 3.97
CA THR A 26 -14.64 4.13 3.49
C THR A 26 -15.64 4.58 2.42
N PHE A 27 -16.68 3.79 2.13
CA PHE A 27 -17.64 4.05 1.04
C PHE A 27 -16.94 4.31 -0.30
N GLY A 28 -15.90 3.53 -0.60
CA GLY A 28 -15.12 3.60 -1.84
C GLY A 28 -14.12 4.75 -1.90
N LYS A 29 -13.90 5.50 -0.81
CA LYS A 29 -12.99 6.66 -0.79
C LYS A 29 -11.52 6.30 -0.55
N TYR A 30 -11.24 5.11 -0.02
CA TYR A 30 -9.88 4.65 0.27
C TYR A 30 -8.92 4.72 -0.94
N PRO A 31 -9.30 4.32 -2.17
CA PRO A 31 -8.43 4.47 -3.33
C PRO A 31 -8.05 5.92 -3.62
N GLY A 32 -9.00 6.85 -3.49
CA GLY A 32 -8.75 8.28 -3.68
C GLY A 32 -7.80 8.85 -2.63
N LEU A 33 -7.92 8.40 -1.38
CA LEU A 33 -6.99 8.77 -0.31
C LEU A 33 -5.56 8.30 -0.61
N LEU A 34 -5.39 7.05 -1.08
CA LEU A 34 -4.08 6.50 -1.43
C LEU A 34 -3.45 7.26 -2.61
N ASN A 35 -4.22 7.49 -3.68
CA ASN A 35 -3.75 8.29 -4.81
C ASN A 35 -3.33 9.69 -4.36
N LYS A 36 -4.12 10.34 -3.49
CA LYS A 36 -3.79 11.66 -3.02
C LYS A 36 -2.52 11.68 -2.17
N ALA A 37 -2.30 10.66 -1.35
CA ALA A 37 -1.08 10.52 -0.57
C ALA A 37 0.15 10.39 -1.47
N ILE A 38 0.07 9.55 -2.52
CA ILE A 38 1.16 9.35 -3.48
C ILE A 38 1.44 10.62 -4.29
N GLU A 39 0.40 11.35 -4.72
CA GLU A 39 0.57 12.66 -5.37
C GLU A 39 1.36 13.65 -4.50
N ILE A 40 1.06 13.69 -3.20
CA ILE A 40 1.73 14.61 -2.26
C ILE A 40 3.18 14.20 -2.01
N MET A 41 3.53 12.91 -2.16
CA MET A 41 4.93 12.45 -2.08
C MET A 41 5.80 13.02 -3.21
N ASN A 42 5.19 13.49 -4.32
CA ASN A 42 5.87 14.15 -5.43
C ASN A 42 7.08 13.34 -5.95
N LEU A 43 6.83 12.05 -6.19
CA LEU A 43 7.82 11.09 -6.66
C LEU A 43 8.42 11.52 -8.00
N LYS A 44 9.74 11.38 -8.14
CA LYS A 44 10.41 11.55 -9.43
C LYS A 44 10.46 10.23 -10.18
N SER A 45 10.43 10.33 -11.50
CA SER A 45 10.33 9.16 -12.37
C SER A 45 11.52 8.20 -12.31
N ASP A 46 12.69 8.65 -11.83
CA ASP A 46 13.94 7.89 -11.74
C ASP A 46 14.32 7.55 -10.28
N GLU A 47 13.40 7.72 -9.32
CA GLU A 47 13.66 7.45 -7.91
C GLU A 47 13.62 5.96 -7.56
N LYS A 48 14.37 5.59 -6.51
CA LYS A 48 14.31 4.29 -5.85
C LYS A 48 13.52 4.42 -4.56
N ILE A 49 12.39 3.74 -4.48
CA ILE A 49 11.44 3.80 -3.38
C ILE A 49 11.63 2.57 -2.50
N LEU A 50 11.42 2.68 -1.19
CA LEU A 50 11.39 1.55 -0.27
C LEU A 50 9.99 1.43 0.33
N ASP A 51 9.24 0.39 -0.05
CA ASP A 51 7.89 0.11 0.49
C ASP A 51 7.95 -0.80 1.71
N ILE A 52 7.87 -0.21 2.91
CA ILE A 52 7.89 -0.95 4.17
C ILE A 52 6.46 -1.36 4.56
N GLY A 53 6.25 -2.66 4.75
CA GLY A 53 4.92 -3.18 5.11
C GLY A 53 3.97 -3.23 3.92
N ALA A 54 4.50 -3.53 2.72
CA ALA A 54 3.82 -3.48 1.43
C ALA A 54 2.48 -4.26 1.34
N GLY A 55 2.20 -5.18 2.25
CA GLY A 55 0.90 -5.85 2.37
C GLY A 55 0.48 -6.51 1.05
N SER A 56 -0.64 -6.08 0.48
CA SER A 56 -1.15 -6.56 -0.82
C SER A 56 -0.36 -6.08 -2.05
N GLY A 57 0.65 -5.23 -1.87
CA GLY A 57 1.43 -4.60 -2.94
C GLY A 57 0.67 -3.50 -3.69
N ARG A 58 -0.53 -3.12 -3.22
CA ARG A 58 -1.37 -2.11 -3.87
C ARG A 58 -0.65 -0.77 -4.01
N ASN A 59 0.05 -0.33 -2.97
CA ASN A 59 0.76 0.95 -3.00
C ASN A 59 1.95 0.91 -3.97
N ALA A 60 2.75 -0.15 -3.95
CA ALA A 60 3.81 -0.35 -4.95
C ALA A 60 3.26 -0.26 -6.38
N CYS A 61 2.14 -0.91 -6.68
CA CYS A 61 1.51 -0.80 -8.01
C CYS A 61 1.08 0.64 -8.36
N LEU A 62 0.53 1.39 -7.39
CA LEU A 62 0.15 2.78 -7.61
C LEU A 62 1.38 3.68 -7.86
N MET A 63 2.44 3.52 -7.06
CA MET A 63 3.69 4.27 -7.18
C MET A 63 4.44 3.96 -8.48
N HIS A 64 4.36 2.71 -8.98
CA HIS A 64 5.00 2.32 -10.23
C HIS A 64 4.51 3.13 -11.43
N ASN A 65 3.27 3.64 -11.40
CA ASN A 65 2.75 4.48 -12.49
C ASN A 65 3.46 5.85 -12.60
N TYR A 66 4.24 6.23 -11.58
CA TYR A 66 5.02 7.47 -11.57
C TYR A 66 6.47 7.25 -12.01
N LEU A 67 6.92 6.01 -12.13
CA LEU A 67 8.30 5.66 -12.45
C LEU A 67 8.48 5.41 -13.95
N ASN A 68 9.68 5.72 -14.44
CA ASN A 68 10.18 5.33 -15.76
C ASN A 68 11.11 4.11 -15.63
N ASP A 69 11.71 3.67 -16.74
CA ASP A 69 12.57 2.48 -16.78
C ASP A 69 13.83 2.54 -15.88
N ASN A 70 14.19 3.72 -15.36
CA ASN A 70 15.30 3.90 -14.42
C ASN A 70 14.87 3.95 -12.94
N GLY A 71 13.56 4.04 -12.67
CA GLY A 71 12.99 4.02 -11.32
C GLY A 71 12.78 2.60 -10.79
N GLU A 72 12.67 2.45 -9.48
CA GLU A 72 12.53 1.15 -8.80
C GLU A 72 11.72 1.28 -7.50
N ILE A 73 11.01 0.21 -7.09
CA ILE A 73 10.30 0.09 -5.80
C ILE A 73 10.80 -1.15 -5.05
#